data_AF-A0A179S5L1-F1
#
_entry.id   AF-A0A179S5L1-F1
#
_cell.length_a   1.000
_cell.length_b   1.000
_cell.length_c   1.000
_cell.angle_alpha   90.00
_cell.angle_beta   90.00
_cell.angle_gamma   90.00
#
_symmetry.space_group_name_H-M   'P 1'
#
loop_
_entity.id
_entity.type
_entity.pdbx_description
1 polymer ?
#
loop_
_entity_poly.entity_id
_entity_poly.type
_entity_poly.pdbx_seq_one_letter_code
_entity_poly.pdbx_strand_id
1 'polypeptide(L)'
;MAHDDTSLRIELEEVAPGEFIISIGWREKKLGSLYLRGDRDYAAAFLDAARQRIVLAIAGDAPGDVDGQVQRELIDLSRTLKQPRT
;
A
#
# COMPACT_ATOMS: atom_id res chain seq x y z
N MET A 1 12.10 20.43 -10.90
CA MET A 1 11.23 19.82 -9.88
C MET A 1 10.88 18.45 -10.42
N ALA A 2 11.40 17.38 -9.82
CA ALA A 2 11.39 16.04 -10.40
C ALA A 2 9.95 15.55 -10.63
N HIS A 3 9.57 15.34 -11.89
CA HIS A 3 8.54 14.37 -12.21
C HIS A 3 9.17 13.01 -11.98
N ASP A 4 8.94 12.47 -10.79
CA ASP A 4 9.23 11.08 -10.50
C ASP A 4 8.34 10.27 -11.45
N ASP A 5 8.96 9.67 -12.46
CA ASP A 5 8.38 8.71 -13.43
C ASP A 5 8.01 7.39 -12.72
N THR A 6 7.59 7.48 -11.46
CA THR A 6 7.30 6.33 -10.62
C THR A 6 5.90 5.89 -10.97
N SER A 7 5.85 4.85 -11.80
CA SER A 7 4.63 4.14 -12.13
C SER A 7 3.85 3.76 -10.86
N LEU A 8 4.46 3.59 -9.70
CA LEU A 8 3.74 3.30 -8.45
C LEU A 8 3.28 4.56 -7.71
N ARG A 9 1.98 4.67 -7.44
CA ARG A 9 1.40 5.67 -6.52
C ARG A 9 0.88 4.96 -5.27
N ILE A 10 1.28 5.42 -4.10
CA ILE A 10 0.76 4.95 -2.82
C ILE A 10 0.42 6.17 -1.98
N GLU A 11 -0.85 6.28 -1.62
CA GLU A 11 -1.45 7.46 -0.98
C GLU A 11 -2.14 7.05 0.32
N LEU A 12 -2.08 7.90 1.33
CA LEU A 12 -2.77 7.74 2.61
C LEU A 12 -3.81 8.85 2.74
N GLU A 13 -5.04 8.47 2.97
CA GLU A 13 -6.17 9.37 3.16
C GLU A 13 -6.81 9.10 4.53
N GLU A 14 -7.03 10.15 5.32
CA GLU A 14 -7.82 10.05 6.56
C GLU A 14 -9.28 10.29 6.21
N VAL A 15 -10.13 9.27 6.40
CA VAL A 15 -11.56 9.33 6.03
C VAL A 15 -12.46 9.64 7.22
N ALA A 16 -11.99 9.36 8.43
CA ALA A 16 -12.58 9.75 9.70
C ALA A 16 -11.48 9.78 10.78
N PRO A 17 -11.71 10.42 11.94
CA PRO A 17 -10.71 10.44 13.01
C PRO A 17 -10.28 9.03 13.42
N GLY A 18 -9.01 8.72 13.15
CA GLY A 18 -8.42 7.41 13.44
C GLY A 18 -8.78 6.29 12.44
N GLU A 19 -9.31 6.66 11.28
CA GLU A 19 -9.65 5.76 10.17
C GLU A 19 -8.99 6.24 8.88
N PHE A 20 -8.23 5.36 8.26
CA PHE A 20 -7.41 5.69 7.11
C PHE A 20 -7.61 4.70 5.96
N ILE A 21 -7.47 5.21 4.74
CA ILE A 21 -7.41 4.41 3.52
C ILE A 21 -6.03 4.59 2.90
N ILE A 22 -5.35 3.47 2.65
CA ILE A 22 -4.13 3.43 1.84
C ILE A 22 -4.54 3.00 0.44
N SER A 23 -4.37 3.87 -0.55
CA SER A 23 -4.67 3.57 -1.96
C SER A 23 -3.38 3.29 -2.73
N ILE A 24 -3.41 2.24 -3.55
CA ILE A 24 -2.27 1.81 -4.36
C ILE A 24 -2.69 1.87 -5.83
N GLY A 25 -1.95 2.66 -6.60
CA GLY A 25 -2.09 2.80 -8.04
C GLY A 25 -0.79 2.43 -8.75
N TRP A 26 -0.92 1.92 -9.96
CA TRP A 26 0.19 1.73 -10.88
C TRP A 26 -0.15 2.36 -12.23
N ARG A 27 0.71 3.26 -12.70
CA ARG A 27 0.49 4.20 -13.80
C ARG A 27 -0.79 4.99 -13.53
N GLU A 28 -1.79 4.85 -14.39
CA GLU A 28 -3.09 5.51 -14.28
C GLU A 28 -4.17 4.58 -13.70
N LYS A 29 -3.81 3.36 -13.31
CA LYS A 29 -4.74 2.34 -12.81
C LYS A 29 -4.68 2.25 -11.28
N LYS A 30 -5.83 2.32 -10.61
CA LYS A 30 -5.95 1.91 -9.21
C LYS A 30 -5.88 0.38 -9.12
N LEU A 31 -4.93 -0.14 -8.36
CA LEU A 31 -4.73 -1.58 -8.15
C LEU A 31 -5.50 -2.07 -6.92
N GLY A 32 -5.61 -1.24 -5.88
CA GLY A 32 -6.37 -1.60 -4.69
C GLY A 32 -6.29 -0.55 -3.59
N SER A 33 -6.92 -0.87 -2.47
CA SER A 33 -6.84 -0.05 -1.26
C SER A 33 -6.97 -0.90 0.00
N LEU A 34 -6.36 -0.43 1.09
CA LEU A 34 -6.48 -1.02 2.42
C LEU A 34 -7.13 -0.02 3.35
N TYR A 35 -8.05 -0.52 4.17
CA TYR A 35 -8.60 0.23 5.29
C TYR A 35 -7.80 -0.08 6.55
N LEU A 36 -7.48 0.96 7.31
CA LEU A 36 -6.66 0.92 8.51
C LEU A 36 -7.34 1.72 9.61
N ARG A 37 -7.29 1.20 10.84
CA ARG A 37 -7.78 1.90 12.03
C ARG A 37 -6.64 2.04 13.03
N GLY A 38 -6.48 3.21 13.62
CA GLY A 38 -5.41 3.52 14.56
C GLY A 38 -5.16 5.01 14.64
N ASP A 39 -4.04 5.40 15.24
CA ASP A 39 -3.57 6.78 15.19
C ASP A 39 -2.78 7.09 13.90
N ARG A 40 -2.51 8.38 13.69
CA ARG A 40 -1.82 8.87 12.50
C ARG A 40 -0.37 8.36 12.40
N ASP A 41 0.32 8.19 13.53
CA ASP A 41 1.69 7.67 13.56
C ASP A 41 1.72 6.19 13.14
N TYR A 42 0.79 5.40 13.64
CA TYR A 42 0.57 4.02 13.21
C TYR A 42 0.25 3.94 11.72
N ALA A 43 -0.65 4.80 11.22
CA ALA A 43 -1.01 4.84 9.81
C ALA A 43 0.16 5.21 8.90
N ALA A 44 0.97 6.19 9.30
CA ALA A 44 2.18 6.59 8.58
C ALA A 44 3.24 5.47 8.58
N ALA A 45 3.51 4.85 9.73
CA ALA A 45 4.44 3.73 9.82
C ALA A 45 4.00 2.54 8.97
N PHE A 46 2.70 2.25 8.94
CA PHE A 46 2.16 1.19 8.10
C PHE A 46 2.26 1.54 6.61
N LEU A 47 2.02 2.80 6.22
CA LEU A 47 2.19 3.28 4.86
C LEU A 47 3.63 3.07 4.36
N ASP A 48 4.63 3.42 5.17
CA ASP A 48 6.04 3.22 4.83
C ASP A 48 6.37 1.73 4.65
N ALA A 49 5.89 0.88 5.57
CA ALA A 49 6.08 -0.56 5.46
C ALA A 49 5.39 -1.15 4.20
N ALA A 50 4.17 -0.71 3.90
CA ALA A 50 3.44 -1.12 2.71
C ALA A 50 4.16 -0.68 1.44
N ARG A 51 4.66 0.56 1.40
CA ARG A 51 5.45 1.10 0.29
C ARG A 51 6.69 0.26 0.02
N GLN A 52 7.49 -0.03 1.05
CA GLN A 52 8.69 -0.84 0.88
C GLN A 52 8.39 -2.23 0.35
N ARG A 53 7.38 -2.93 0.91
CA ARG A 53 7.00 -4.28 0.46
C ARG A 53 6.52 -4.29 -0.98
N ILE A 54 5.64 -3.37 -1.36
CA ILE A 54 5.11 -3.29 -2.71
C ILE A 54 6.22 -2.97 -3.72
N VAL A 55 7.10 -2.02 -3.41
CA VAL A 55 8.25 -1.70 -4.27
C VAL A 55 9.16 -2.91 -4.47
N LEU A 56 9.46 -3.65 -3.41
CA LEU A 56 10.27 -4.88 -3.50
C LEU A 56 9.57 -5.96 -4.31
N ALA A 57 8.28 -6.13 -4.11
CA ALA A 57 7.49 -7.16 -4.77
C ALA A 57 7.40 -6.94 -6.29
N ILE A 58 7.29 -5.70 -6.74
CA ILE A 58 7.21 -5.36 -8.17
C ILE A 58 8.59 -5.19 -8.83
N ALA A 59 9.65 -5.00 -8.04
CA ALA A 59 11.03 -4.95 -8.53
C ALA A 59 11.64 -6.35 -8.75
N GLY A 60 11.07 -7.39 -8.11
CA GLY A 60 11.49 -8.79 -8.27
C GLY A 60 10.75 -9.51 -9.42
N ASP A 61 11.54 -10.20 -10.26
CA ASP A 61 11.17 -11.12 -11.35
C ASP A 61 9.84 -10.87 -12.11
N ALA A 62 10.01 -10.31 -13.32
CA ALA A 62 9.09 -10.18 -14.45
C ALA A 62 7.92 -9.16 -14.34
N PRO A 63 7.90 -8.10 -15.17
CA PRO A 63 6.81 -7.12 -15.28
C PRO A 63 5.50 -7.69 -15.88
N GLY A 64 5.33 -9.01 -15.92
CA GLY A 64 4.18 -9.69 -16.52
C GLY A 64 2.90 -9.60 -15.69
N ASP A 65 3.00 -9.51 -14.36
CA ASP A 65 1.85 -9.53 -13.44
C ASP A 65 2.02 -8.58 -12.23
N VAL A 66 2.27 -7.30 -12.51
CA VAL A 66 2.34 -6.26 -11.47
C VAL A 66 1.03 -6.17 -10.70
N ASP A 67 -0.12 -6.32 -11.38
CA ASP A 67 -1.44 -6.25 -10.76
C ASP A 67 -1.64 -7.38 -9.74
N GLY A 68 -1.42 -8.64 -10.14
CA GLY A 68 -1.55 -9.78 -9.25
C GLY A 68 -0.53 -9.75 -8.11
N GLN A 69 0.69 -9.26 -8.35
CA GLN A 69 1.69 -9.12 -7.30
C GLN A 69 1.28 -8.08 -6.25
N VAL A 70 0.80 -6.92 -6.68
CA VAL A 70 0.28 -5.91 -5.76
C VAL A 70 -0.93 -6.44 -5.00
N GLN A 71 -1.87 -7.12 -5.67
CA GLN A 71 -3.03 -7.71 -4.98
C GLN A 71 -2.61 -8.74 -3.91
N ARG A 72 -1.62 -9.60 -4.19
CA ARG A 72 -1.06 -10.54 -3.21
C ARG A 72 -0.51 -9.82 -1.99
N GLU A 73 0.31 -8.79 -2.18
CA GLU A 73 0.86 -8.00 -1.07
C GLU A 73 -0.23 -7.28 -0.27
N LEU A 74 -1.27 -6.75 -0.93
CA LEU A 74 -2.40 -6.13 -0.24
C LEU A 74 -3.16 -7.14 0.62
N ILE A 75 -3.38 -8.35 0.12
CA ILE A 75 -4.02 -9.43 0.89
C ILE A 75 -3.17 -9.75 2.12
N ASP A 76 -1.86 -9.90 1.98
CA ASP A 76 -1.00 -10.24 3.11
C ASP A 76 -0.89 -9.09 4.11
N LEU A 77 -0.76 -7.84 3.65
CA LEU A 77 -0.85 -6.65 4.50
C LEU A 77 -2.18 -6.60 5.26
N SER A 78 -3.30 -6.89 4.61
CA SER A 78 -4.61 -6.94 5.27
C SER A 78 -4.69 -8.00 6.37
N ARG A 79 -3.97 -9.12 6.23
CA ARG A 79 -3.88 -10.16 7.25
C ARG A 79 -3.06 -9.70 8.45
N THR A 80 -1.99 -8.93 8.23
CA THR A 80 -1.21 -8.35 9.33
C THR A 80 -2.02 -7.37 10.17
N LEU A 81 -2.96 -6.63 9.56
CA LEU A 81 -3.89 -5.73 10.27
C LEU A 81 -4.91 -6.47 11.13
N LYS A 82 -5.35 -7.65 10.67
CA LYS A 82 -6.33 -8.48 11.39
C LYS A 82 -5.71 -9.28 12.54
N GLN A 83 -4.39 -9.42 12.57
CA GLN A 83 -3.71 -10.04 13.70
C GLN A 83 -3.51 -8.97 14.78
N PRO A 84 -4.28 -8.99 15.89
CA PRO A 84 -3.89 -8.21 17.05
C PRO A 84 -2.49 -8.69 17.44
N ARG A 85 -1.54 -7.76 17.56
CA ARG A 85 -0.30 -8.03 18.30
C ARG A 85 -0.71 -8.34 19.74
N THR A 86 -0.93 -9.63 20.03
CA THR A 86 -0.99 -10.19 21.39
C THR A 86 0.34 -10.05 22.08
#